data_AF-A0A9P7JMK4-F1
#
_entry.id   AF-A0A9P7JMK4-F1
#
_cell.length_a   1.000
_cell.length_b   1.000
_cell.length_c   1.000
_cell.angle_alpha   90.00
_cell.angle_beta   90.00
_cell.angle_gamma   90.00
#
_symmetry.space_group_name_H-M   'P 1'
#
loop_
_entity.id
_entity.type
_entity.pdbx_description
1 polymer ?
#
loop_
_entity_poly.entity_id
_entity_poly.type
_entity_poly.pdbx_seq_one_letter_code
_entity_poly.pdbx_strand_id
1 'polypeptide(L)'
;MSCDANDPPIGTDCRKFHSNNQLVNRGMQTAVMDNRSIGEVESELDPVKEKLRATEDTVAYLSDKMGTYRYKWLEEYYCAENLECHMPYDVCVPHPAQIAEGAPSPAFSPEFLEWDGKDEA
;
A
#
# COMPACT_ATOMS: atom_id res chain seq x y z
N MET A 1 87.62 -12.02 -13.46
CA MET A 1 86.46 -12.56 -12.72
C MET A 1 85.52 -11.41 -12.49
N SER A 2 84.41 -11.39 -13.23
CA SER A 2 83.39 -10.34 -13.18
C SER A 2 82.21 -10.92 -12.41
N CYS A 3 81.84 -10.30 -11.29
CA CYS A 3 80.60 -10.59 -10.58
C CYS A 3 79.64 -9.44 -10.91
N ASP A 4 78.69 -9.72 -11.80
CA ASP A 4 77.59 -8.83 -12.16
C ASP A 4 76.73 -8.50 -10.93
N ALA A 5 76.70 -7.23 -10.56
CA ALA A 5 75.76 -6.68 -9.60
C ALA A 5 74.48 -6.29 -10.36
N ASN A 6 73.56 -7.25 -10.53
CA ASN A 6 72.20 -6.97 -10.98
C ASN A 6 71.25 -7.04 -9.78
N ASP A 7 71.30 -6.01 -8.92
CA ASP A 7 70.21 -5.77 -7.97
C ASP A 7 69.07 -5.01 -8.70
N PRO A 8 67.82 -5.48 -8.63
CA PRO A 8 66.70 -4.82 -9.29
C PRO A 8 66.40 -3.46 -8.62
N PRO A 9 65.95 -2.44 -9.38
CA PRO A 9 65.71 -1.12 -8.84
C PRO A 9 64.49 -1.13 -7.91
N ILE A 10 64.75 -0.90 -6.62
CA ILE A 10 63.77 -0.75 -5.53
C ILE A 10 62.70 0.34 -5.82
N GLY A 11 62.91 1.20 -6.83
CA GLY A 11 62.03 2.33 -7.17
C GLY A 11 60.81 2.02 -8.06
N THR A 12 60.74 0.89 -8.77
CA THR A 12 59.56 0.53 -9.57
C THR A 12 58.38 0.04 -8.72
N ASP A 13 58.67 -0.49 -7.54
CA ASP A 13 57.68 -1.10 -6.65
C ASP A 13 56.89 -0.05 -5.87
N CYS A 14 57.55 1.04 -5.46
CA CYS A 14 56.90 2.16 -4.75
C CYS A 14 55.79 2.85 -5.59
N ARG A 15 55.98 2.99 -6.91
CA ARG A 15 54.97 3.58 -7.80
C ARG A 15 53.75 2.68 -7.96
N LYS A 16 53.96 1.36 -8.10
CA LYS A 16 52.88 0.37 -8.14
C LYS A 16 52.12 0.32 -6.82
N PHE A 17 52.84 0.32 -5.71
CA PHE A 17 52.25 0.37 -4.38
C PHE A 17 51.37 1.60 -4.18
N HIS A 18 51.85 2.79 -4.57
CA HIS A 18 51.07 4.02 -4.47
C HIS A 18 49.81 3.99 -5.35
N SER A 19 49.91 3.50 -6.60
CA SER A 19 48.76 3.34 -7.49
C SER A 19 47.73 2.34 -6.95
N ASN A 20 48.18 1.21 -6.40
CA ASN A 20 47.31 0.23 -5.78
C ASN A 20 46.60 0.80 -4.54
N ASN A 21 47.29 1.59 -3.72
CA ASN A 21 46.69 2.23 -2.56
C ASN A 21 45.61 3.25 -2.95
N GLN A 22 45.83 4.01 -4.02
CA GLN A 22 44.80 4.91 -4.55
C GLN A 22 43.56 4.15 -5.05
N LEU A 23 43.76 3.02 -5.75
CA LEU A 23 42.65 2.17 -6.19
C LEU A 23 41.88 1.56 -5.02
N VAL A 24 42.57 1.09 -3.98
CA VAL A 24 41.95 0.56 -2.76
C VAL A 24 41.15 1.65 -2.03
N ASN A 25 41.72 2.84 -1.86
CA ASN A 25 41.03 3.96 -1.21
C ASN A 25 39.79 4.38 -2.00
N ARG A 26 39.86 4.42 -3.34
CA ARG A 26 38.72 4.71 -4.19
C ARG A 26 37.65 3.63 -4.07
N GLY A 27 38.04 2.36 -4.12
CA GLY A 27 37.12 1.23 -3.93
C GLY A 27 36.44 1.25 -2.56
N MET A 28 37.17 1.59 -1.50
CA MET A 28 36.62 1.72 -0.16
C MET A 28 35.62 2.87 -0.06
N GLN A 29 35.92 4.03 -0.66
CA GLN A 29 34.97 5.15 -0.72
C GLN A 29 33.69 4.79 -1.48
N THR A 30 33.82 4.11 -2.63
CA THR A 30 32.66 3.64 -3.39
C THR A 30 31.82 2.66 -2.58
N ALA A 31 32.44 1.66 -1.94
CA ALA A 31 31.71 0.70 -1.09
C ALA A 31 30.98 1.37 0.08
N VAL A 32 31.57 2.41 0.69
CA VAL A 32 30.92 3.19 1.75
C VAL A 32 29.73 3.97 1.21
N MET A 33 29.86 4.58 0.03
CA MET A 33 28.76 5.30 -0.61
C MET A 33 27.62 4.36 -1.02
N ASP A 34 27.94 3.19 -1.58
CA ASP A 34 26.96 2.19 -1.97
C ASP A 34 26.19 1.67 -0.75
N ASN A 35 26.89 1.33 0.35
CA ASN A 35 26.25 0.90 1.58
C ASN A 35 25.33 1.97 2.17
N ARG A 36 25.73 3.25 2.10
CA ARG A 36 24.87 4.35 2.54
C ARG A 36 23.62 4.46 1.66
N SER A 37 23.77 4.39 0.34
CA SER A 37 22.65 4.43 -0.60
C SER A 37 21.70 3.25 -0.39
N ILE A 38 22.22 2.05 -0.13
CA ILE A 38 21.41 0.87 0.19
C ILE A 38 20.62 1.10 1.46
N GLY A 39 21.26 1.60 2.52
CA GLY A 39 20.57 1.90 3.79
C GLY A 39 19.47 2.96 3.64
N GLU A 40 19.69 3.98 2.80
CA GLU A 40 18.68 5.00 2.49
C GLU A 40 17.47 4.37 1.77
N VAL A 41 17.70 3.54 0.75
CA VAL A 41 16.62 2.84 0.02
C VAL A 41 15.86 1.85 0.93
N GLU A 42 16.56 1.11 1.78
CA GLU A 42 15.94 0.20 2.75
C GLU A 42 15.06 0.97 3.75
N SER A 43 15.51 2.14 4.20
CA SER A 43 14.74 2.99 5.12
C SER A 43 13.47 3.56 4.49
N GLU A 44 13.47 3.81 3.18
CA GLU A 44 12.27 4.27 2.44
C GLU A 44 11.33 3.11 2.09
N LEU A 45 11.83 1.88 2.02
CA LEU A 45 11.06 0.72 1.61
C LEU A 45 10.03 0.29 2.67
N ASP A 46 10.40 0.32 3.94
CA ASP A 46 9.52 -0.10 5.05
C ASP A 46 8.25 0.75 5.19
N PRO A 47 8.28 2.10 5.17
CA PRO A 47 7.06 2.90 5.22
C PRO A 47 6.18 2.70 3.98
N VAL A 48 6.76 2.39 2.82
CA VAL A 48 5.99 2.05 1.60
C VAL A 48 5.28 0.72 1.78
N LYS A 49 5.95 -0.31 2.32
CA LYS A 49 5.32 -1.60 2.64
C LYS A 49 4.19 -1.45 3.65
N GLU A 50 4.36 -0.62 4.67
CA GLU A 50 3.33 -0.37 5.68
C GLU A 50 2.10 0.31 5.05
N LYS A 51 2.31 1.36 4.24
CA LYS A 51 1.23 2.01 3.48
C LYS A 51 0.51 1.03 2.55
N LEU A 52 1.25 0.14 1.90
CA LEU A 52 0.67 -0.87 1.02
C LEU A 52 -0.27 -1.79 1.81
N ARG A 53 0.19 -2.35 2.94
CA ARG A 53 -0.65 -3.20 3.79
C ARG A 53 -1.90 -2.49 4.29
N ALA A 54 -1.76 -1.26 4.78
CA ALA A 54 -2.90 -0.48 5.24
C ALA A 54 -3.93 -0.23 4.12
N THR A 55 -3.45 -0.05 2.88
CA THR A 55 -4.32 0.11 1.72
C THR A 55 -5.00 -1.21 1.36
N GLU A 56 -4.28 -2.32 1.39
CA GLU A 56 -4.83 -3.67 1.15
C GLU A 56 -5.92 -4.01 2.16
N ASP A 57 -5.69 -3.74 3.44
CA ASP A 57 -6.67 -3.94 4.52
C ASP A 57 -7.93 -3.08 4.29
N THR A 58 -7.74 -1.82 3.91
CA THR A 58 -8.85 -0.91 3.59
C THR A 58 -9.67 -1.40 2.39
N VAL A 59 -8.99 -1.89 1.34
CA VAL A 59 -9.65 -2.44 0.15
C VAL A 59 -10.44 -3.70 0.49
N ALA A 60 -9.88 -4.59 1.31
CA ALA A 60 -10.57 -5.80 1.76
C ALA A 60 -11.85 -5.45 2.55
N TYR A 61 -11.74 -4.51 3.50
CA TYR A 61 -12.89 -4.03 4.28
C TYR A 61 -13.99 -3.41 3.39
N LEU A 62 -13.61 -2.52 2.46
CA LEU A 62 -14.57 -1.88 1.57
C LEU A 62 -15.23 -2.89 0.62
N SER A 63 -14.48 -3.88 0.13
CA SER A 63 -15.00 -4.94 -0.72
C SER A 63 -16.05 -5.78 0.01
N ASP A 64 -15.80 -6.13 1.27
CA ASP A 64 -16.75 -6.87 2.10
C ASP A 64 -18.05 -6.08 2.31
N LYS A 65 -17.93 -4.83 2.78
CA LYS A 65 -19.09 -3.95 2.99
C LYS A 65 -19.88 -3.71 1.69
N MET A 66 -19.21 -3.54 0.56
CA MET A 66 -19.89 -3.40 -0.75
C MET A 66 -20.69 -4.66 -1.11
N GLY A 67 -20.17 -5.84 -0.79
CA GLY A 67 -20.90 -7.11 -0.90
C GLY A 67 -22.18 -7.07 -0.06
N THR A 68 -22.07 -6.74 1.23
CA THR A 68 -23.22 -6.65 2.14
C THR A 68 -24.29 -5.68 1.63
N TYR A 69 -23.90 -4.46 1.23
CA TYR A 69 -24.85 -3.47 0.73
C TYR A 69 -25.52 -3.90 -0.57
N ARG A 70 -24.79 -4.57 -1.45
CA ARG A 70 -25.37 -5.10 -2.69
C ARG A 70 -26.44 -6.15 -2.41
N TYR A 71 -26.22 -7.04 -1.44
CA TYR A 71 -27.23 -8.03 -1.07
C TYR A 71 -28.47 -7.37 -0.46
N LYS A 72 -28.31 -6.44 0.49
CA LYS A 72 -29.44 -5.69 1.07
C LYS A 72 -30.23 -4.94 0.01
N TRP A 73 -29.54 -4.28 -0.91
CA TRP A 73 -30.20 -3.56 -2.01
C TRP A 73 -31.01 -4.49 -2.93
N LEU A 74 -30.47 -5.68 -3.25
CA LEU A 74 -31.19 -6.67 -4.05
C LEU A 74 -32.43 -7.22 -3.34
N GLU A 75 -32.35 -7.44 -2.02
CA GLU A 75 -33.48 -7.86 -1.20
C GLU A 75 -34.59 -6.79 -1.20
N GLU A 76 -34.24 -5.54 -0.92
CA GLU A 76 -35.19 -4.42 -0.94
C GLU A 76 -35.82 -4.22 -2.32
N TYR A 77 -35.01 -4.32 -3.38
CA TYR A 77 -35.50 -4.26 -4.76
C TYR A 77 -36.54 -5.35 -5.04
N TYR A 78 -36.24 -6.59 -4.66
CA TYR A 78 -37.16 -7.72 -4.85
C TYR A 78 -38.44 -7.57 -4.02
N CYS A 79 -38.33 -7.08 -2.79
CA CYS A 79 -39.49 -6.74 -1.97
C CYS A 79 -40.37 -5.66 -2.61
N ALA A 80 -39.76 -4.61 -3.17
CA ALA A 80 -40.47 -3.53 -3.84
C ALA A 80 -41.19 -4.02 -5.11
N GLU A 81 -40.52 -4.79 -5.96
CA GLU A 81 -41.14 -5.38 -7.17
C GLU A 81 -42.31 -6.31 -6.80
N ASN A 82 -42.14 -7.17 -5.79
CA ASN A 82 -43.20 -8.06 -5.35
C ASN A 82 -44.39 -7.30 -4.75
N LEU A 83 -44.13 -6.22 -4.00
CA LEU A 83 -45.17 -5.33 -3.50
C LEU A 83 -45.95 -4.71 -4.65
N GLU A 84 -45.29 -4.22 -5.70
CA GLU A 84 -45.95 -3.65 -6.88
C GLU A 84 -46.79 -4.69 -7.64
N CYS A 85 -46.28 -5.92 -7.80
CA CYS A 85 -46.96 -6.97 -8.56
C CYS A 85 -48.14 -7.62 -7.81
N HIS A 86 -48.10 -7.61 -6.47
CA HIS A 86 -49.06 -8.35 -5.64
C HIS A 86 -49.88 -7.46 -4.71
N MET A 87 -49.67 -6.14 -4.71
CA MET A 87 -50.51 -5.24 -3.93
C MET A 87 -51.95 -5.22 -4.46
N PRO A 88 -52.96 -5.34 -3.57
CA PRO A 88 -54.34 -5.06 -3.92
C PRO A 88 -54.48 -3.59 -4.37
N TYR A 89 -55.29 -3.35 -5.40
CA TYR A 89 -55.52 -2.02 -6.01
C TYR A 89 -55.98 -0.92 -5.04
N ASP A 90 -56.48 -1.29 -3.86
CA ASP A 90 -57.04 -0.37 -2.86
C ASP A 90 -56.01 0.06 -1.79
N VAL A 91 -54.80 -0.52 -1.80
CA VAL A 91 -53.75 -0.22 -0.83
C VAL A 91 -52.70 0.67 -1.51
N CYS A 92 -52.57 1.90 -1.01
CA CYS A 92 -51.55 2.83 -1.49
C CYS A 92 -50.24 2.58 -0.74
N VAL A 93 -49.19 2.12 -1.42
CA VAL A 93 -47.83 2.10 -0.84
C VAL A 93 -47.37 3.54 -0.72
N PRO A 94 -47.04 4.04 0.49
CA PRO A 94 -46.37 5.32 0.61
C PRO A 94 -45.06 5.24 -0.17
N HIS A 95 -44.84 6.18 -1.09
CA HIS A 95 -43.58 6.26 -1.82
C HIS A 95 -42.44 6.30 -0.79
N PRO A 96 -41.45 5.39 -0.84
CA PRO A 96 -40.35 5.43 0.11
C PRO A 96 -39.73 6.83 0.05
N ALA A 97 -39.38 7.38 1.21
CA ALA A 97 -38.81 8.72 1.29
C ALA A 97 -37.59 8.79 0.37
N GLN A 98 -37.75 9.49 -0.76
CA GLN A 98 -36.67 9.66 -1.71
C GLN A 98 -35.61 10.51 -1.03
N ILE A 99 -34.39 9.98 -0.96
CA ILE A 99 -33.23 10.74 -0.54
C ILE A 99 -33.12 11.93 -1.51
N ALA A 100 -33.23 13.15 -0.99
CA ALA A 100 -33.18 14.35 -1.80
C ALA A 100 -31.87 14.38 -2.62
N GLU A 101 -31.95 14.86 -3.86
CA GLU A 101 -30.76 14.99 -4.71
C GLU A 101 -29.75 15.93 -4.01
N GLY A 102 -28.56 15.42 -3.70
CA GLY A 102 -27.54 16.13 -2.92
C GLY A 102 -27.59 15.92 -1.41
N ALA A 103 -28.45 15.03 -0.89
CA ALA A 103 -28.39 14.63 0.51
C ALA A 103 -27.01 14.01 0.82
N PRO A 104 -26.41 14.37 1.97
CA PRO A 104 -25.12 13.82 2.37
C PRO A 104 -25.22 12.30 2.52
N SER A 105 -24.15 11.59 2.13
CA SER A 105 -24.02 10.16 2.37
C SER A 105 -24.29 9.86 3.86
N PRO A 106 -24.99 8.76 4.21
CA PRO A 106 -25.28 8.39 5.60
C PRO A 106 -24.05 8.13 6.47
N ALA A 107 -22.84 8.24 5.91
CA ALA A 107 -21.54 7.98 6.52
C ALA A 107 -21.29 8.65 7.90
N PHE A 108 -22.15 9.56 8.35
CA PHE A 108 -22.00 10.28 9.63
C PHE A 108 -23.29 10.37 10.47
N SER A 109 -24.37 9.68 10.09
CA SER A 109 -25.59 9.63 10.91
C SER A 109 -25.42 8.58 12.01
N PRO A 110 -25.57 8.96 13.30
CA PRO A 110 -25.51 8.00 14.42
C PRO A 110 -26.55 6.87 14.26
N GLU A 111 -27.72 7.18 13.69
CA GLU A 111 -28.79 6.18 13.48
C GLU A 111 -28.39 5.09 12.48
N PHE A 112 -27.55 5.42 11.49
CA PHE A 112 -27.08 4.46 10.49
C PHE A 112 -25.96 3.56 11.02
N LEU A 113 -25.14 4.08 11.95
CA LEU A 113 -24.10 3.30 12.64
C LEU A 113 -24.70 2.34 13.68
N GLU A 114 -25.83 2.68 14.30
CA GLU A 114 -26.54 1.79 15.24
C GLU A 114 -27.15 0.55 14.57
N TRP A 115 -27.38 0.58 13.26
CA TRP A 115 -27.80 -0.61 12.50
C TRP A 115 -26.66 -1.63 12.31
N ASP A 116 -25.39 -1.21 12.39
CA ASP A 116 -24.21 -2.09 12.27
C ASP A 116 -23.93 -2.88 13.57
N GLY A 117 -24.62 -2.55 14.68
CA GLY A 117 -24.39 -3.13 16.02
C GLY A 117 -25.51 -4.03 16.57
N LYS A 118 -26.56 -4.32 15.79
CA LYS A 118 -27.74 -5.09 16.27
C LYS A 118 -27.78 -6.56 15.84
N ASP A 119 -26.83 -7.02 15.02
CA ASP A 119 -26.76 -8.43 14.59
C ASP A 119 -25.79 -9.27 15.45
N GLU A 120 -25.25 -8.74 16.55
CA GLU A 120 -24.59 -9.51 17.61
C GLU A 120 -25.46 -9.56 18.87
N ALA A 121 -26.50 -10.40 18.86
CA ALA A 121 -27.17 -10.92 20.05
C ALA A 121 -27.82 -12.29 19.78
#